data_AF-A0A2Z7A064-F1
#
_entry.id   AF-A0A2Z7A064-F1
#
_cell.length_a   1.000
_cell.length_b   1.000
_cell.length_c   1.000
_cell.angle_alpha   90.00
_cell.angle_beta   90.00
_cell.angle_gamma   90.00
#
_symmetry.space_group_name_H-M   'P 1'
#
loop_
_entity.id
_entity.type
_entity.pdbx_description
1 polymer ?
#
loop_
_entity_poly.entity_id
_entity_poly.type
_entity_poly.pdbx_seq_one_letter_code
_entity_poly.pdbx_strand_id
1 'polypeptide(L)'
;MARIIAVANQKGGVGKTTTAVNLAAALAAAKRRVLLVDLDPQGNATMASGVDKHAARPNGCAVLLEESTVADAVVATDGHYDLLPGNGDLTAAELKLMDTLAREHRLKEQLAAVNGRYDTILIDCPPSLNLLTLNALTAADGVLIPVQCEYFALEGLSSLLETVKAVRQRLNPKLEIEGLLRTMYDVRNNLGNEVSAQLTQHFGDKVLRSIIPRNVRLAEAPSHGQPIHLYDRSSRGAIAYIGLAGEVIRRERGLPPAPEGELRTLPIQQIRPGKYQPRRHWNDEALDELAASIKAQGLIQPVVVRAIGKHQYELIAGERRWRAAQRAQLAEIPVLVKEVPEVAVPAMALIENIQRQDLTPLEEADALKRLIEDFELTHQQAADAVGRSRAAVSNLLRLTEMPDAIKKLLDEGKLEMGHARCLLTLDESIAVPLARQAATLGWSVRELEEAARRAQAAPKGKAKGAPSRDPNIAALERELAERFATRVEVAAARGGRGKLVIHYHSNDELEGILGKIR
;
A
#
# COMPACT_ATOMS: atom_id res chain seq x y z
N MET A 1 34.44 -4.84 6.31
CA MET A 1 34.33 -4.20 4.99
C MET A 1 32.85 -4.10 4.68
N ALA A 2 32.42 -3.01 4.07
CA ALA A 2 31.06 -2.86 3.59
C ALA A 2 30.78 -3.84 2.45
N ARG A 3 29.55 -4.34 2.37
CA ARG A 3 29.03 -5.06 1.21
C ARG A 3 28.50 -4.02 0.20
N ILE A 4 29.06 -3.97 -1.00
CA ILE A 4 28.66 -3.01 -2.05
C ILE A 4 27.71 -3.69 -3.04
N ILE A 5 26.50 -3.17 -3.20
CA ILE A 5 25.45 -3.75 -4.05
C ILE A 5 24.99 -2.72 -5.06
N ALA A 6 25.17 -3.02 -6.35
CA ALA A 6 24.62 -2.22 -7.45
C ALA A 6 23.17 -2.64 -7.72
N VAL A 7 22.26 -1.66 -7.81
CA VAL A 7 20.86 -1.87 -8.19
C VAL A 7 20.70 -1.50 -9.66
N ALA A 8 20.74 -2.51 -10.54
CA ALA A 8 20.88 -2.30 -11.98
C ALA A 8 19.85 -3.07 -12.82
N ASN A 9 19.38 -2.43 -13.88
CA ASN A 9 18.56 -3.00 -14.95
C ASN A 9 18.49 -2.00 -16.12
N GLN A 10 18.64 -2.51 -17.35
CA GLN A 10 18.57 -1.72 -18.58
C GLN A 10 17.16 -1.18 -18.86
N LYS A 11 16.11 -1.85 -18.38
CA LYS A 11 14.74 -1.35 -18.56
C LYS A 11 14.46 -0.18 -17.60
N GLY A 12 13.97 0.94 -18.15
CA GLY A 12 13.42 2.05 -17.35
C GLY A 12 12.16 1.63 -16.60
N GLY A 13 11.89 2.25 -15.45
CA GLY A 13 10.61 2.06 -14.73
C GLY A 13 10.44 0.75 -13.95
N VAL A 14 11.43 -0.14 -13.90
CA VAL A 14 11.35 -1.43 -13.17
C VAL A 14 11.52 -1.33 -11.64
N GLY A 15 11.59 -0.11 -11.10
CA GLY A 15 11.75 0.13 -9.66
C GLY A 15 13.19 0.05 -9.13
N LYS A 16 14.20 0.46 -9.92
CA LYS A 16 15.61 0.59 -9.48
C LYS A 16 15.78 1.56 -8.32
N THR A 17 15.52 2.85 -8.57
CA THR A 17 15.55 3.92 -7.57
C THR A 17 14.65 3.63 -6.38
N THR A 18 13.41 3.17 -6.64
CA THR A 18 12.48 2.79 -5.58
C THR A 18 13.07 1.70 -4.69
N THR A 19 13.76 0.71 -5.28
CA THR A 19 14.42 -0.34 -4.52
C THR A 19 15.63 0.18 -3.76
N ALA A 20 16.49 0.98 -4.40
CA ALA A 20 17.70 1.51 -3.78
C ALA A 20 17.38 2.34 -2.52
N VAL A 21 16.45 3.30 -2.65
CA VAL A 21 16.03 4.19 -1.55
C VAL A 21 15.36 3.41 -0.42
N ASN A 22 14.38 2.56 -0.73
CA ASN A 22 13.60 1.88 0.31
C ASN A 22 14.37 0.72 0.96
N LEU A 23 15.27 0.06 0.23
CA LEU A 23 16.18 -0.91 0.81
C LEU A 23 17.22 -0.23 1.71
N ALA A 24 17.77 0.93 1.31
CA ALA A 24 18.71 1.69 2.14
C ALA A 24 18.08 2.05 3.49
N ALA A 25 16.89 2.65 3.43
CA ALA A 25 16.06 2.96 4.58
C ALA A 25 15.74 1.74 5.46
N ALA A 26 15.32 0.62 4.86
CA ALA A 26 14.97 -0.58 5.62
C ALA A 26 16.20 -1.22 6.30
N LEU A 27 17.37 -1.20 5.65
CA LEU A 27 18.63 -1.64 6.25
C LEU A 27 19.07 -0.70 7.39
N ALA A 28 18.94 0.62 7.22
CA ALA A 28 19.20 1.59 8.27
C ALA A 28 18.28 1.40 9.49
N ALA A 29 16.98 1.14 9.26
CA ALA A 29 16.03 0.79 10.31
C ALA A 29 16.42 -0.49 11.07
N ALA A 30 17.08 -1.44 10.38
CA ALA A 30 17.71 -2.62 10.97
C ALA A 30 19.08 -2.35 11.63
N LYS A 31 19.40 -1.07 11.93
CA LYS A 31 20.62 -0.60 12.59
C LYS A 31 21.92 -0.88 11.82
N ARG A 32 21.85 -0.98 10.49
CA ARG A 32 23.03 -1.02 9.62
C ARG A 32 23.49 0.41 9.31
N ARG A 33 24.80 0.61 9.21
CA ARG A 33 25.38 1.83 8.64
C ARG A 33 25.31 1.72 7.12
N VAL A 34 24.50 2.55 6.48
CA VAL A 34 24.21 2.45 5.05
C VAL A 34 24.61 3.74 4.33
N LEU A 35 25.28 3.57 3.18
CA LEU A 35 25.47 4.63 2.18
C LEU A 35 24.66 4.29 0.92
N LEU A 36 23.83 5.22 0.45
CA LEU A 36 23.22 5.17 -0.87
C LEU A 36 24.00 6.09 -1.82
N VAL A 37 24.40 5.59 -2.98
CA VAL A 37 25.03 6.37 -4.05
C VAL A 37 24.04 6.53 -5.18
N ASP A 38 23.65 7.76 -5.51
CA ASP A 38 22.82 8.05 -6.67
C ASP A 38 23.71 8.32 -7.88
N LEU A 39 23.81 7.34 -8.78
CA LEU A 39 24.63 7.43 -9.99
C LEU A 39 23.79 7.67 -11.25
N ASP A 40 22.47 7.88 -11.12
CA ASP A 40 21.59 8.22 -12.23
C ASP A 40 21.61 9.74 -12.43
N PRO A 41 21.96 10.26 -13.63
CA PRO A 41 21.90 11.69 -13.93
C PRO A 41 20.53 12.33 -13.69
N GLN A 42 19.44 11.56 -13.62
CA GLN A 42 18.12 12.09 -13.25
C GLN A 42 18.05 12.54 -11.79
N GLY A 43 18.89 12.01 -10.90
CA GLY A 43 18.92 12.36 -9.48
C GLY A 43 17.67 11.95 -8.72
N ASN A 44 17.01 10.86 -9.14
CA ASN A 44 15.73 10.45 -8.58
C ASN A 44 15.88 9.87 -7.17
N ALA A 45 16.97 9.14 -6.89
CA ALA A 45 17.24 8.63 -5.54
C ALA A 45 17.53 9.78 -4.57
N THR A 46 18.21 10.82 -5.04
CA THR A 46 18.51 12.03 -4.27
C THR A 46 17.22 12.74 -3.84
N MET A 47 16.34 13.02 -4.81
CA MET A 47 15.04 13.65 -4.53
C MET A 47 14.15 12.78 -3.64
N ALA A 48 14.07 11.47 -3.91
CA ALA A 48 13.26 10.53 -3.13
C ALA A 48 13.79 10.33 -1.69
N SER A 49 15.04 10.71 -1.42
CA SER A 49 15.65 10.74 -0.09
C SER A 49 15.41 12.05 0.66
N GLY A 50 14.70 13.01 0.06
CA GLY A 50 14.38 14.31 0.66
C GLY A 50 15.45 15.38 0.47
N VAL A 51 16.44 15.13 -0.40
CA VAL A 51 17.56 16.03 -0.67
C VAL A 51 17.34 16.76 -1.98
N ASP A 52 17.51 18.09 -1.98
CA ASP A 52 17.49 18.89 -3.20
C ASP A 52 18.77 18.66 -4.00
N LYS A 53 18.62 17.99 -5.16
CA LYS A 53 19.73 17.65 -6.07
C LYS A 53 20.43 18.86 -6.71
N HIS A 54 19.80 20.05 -6.69
CA HIS A 54 20.41 21.26 -7.23
C HIS A 54 21.29 21.97 -6.20
N ALA A 55 20.91 21.90 -4.92
CA ALA A 55 21.65 22.50 -3.82
C ALA A 55 22.74 21.58 -3.24
N ALA A 56 22.58 20.26 -3.36
CA ALA A 56 23.53 19.29 -2.83
C ALA A 56 24.86 19.31 -3.60
N ARG A 57 25.84 20.04 -3.06
CA ARG A 57 27.22 20.13 -3.57
C ARG A 57 28.21 20.12 -2.38
N PRO A 58 29.36 19.45 -2.48
CA PRO A 58 29.80 18.61 -3.59
C PRO A 58 28.92 17.35 -3.73
N ASN A 59 28.93 16.73 -4.92
CA ASN A 59 28.05 15.60 -5.27
C ASN A 59 28.81 14.49 -6.01
N GLY A 60 28.10 13.46 -6.46
CA GLY A 60 28.67 12.31 -7.17
C GLY A 60 29.48 12.67 -8.42
N CYS A 61 29.14 13.77 -9.11
CA CYS A 61 29.94 14.26 -10.25
C CYS A 61 31.32 14.74 -9.79
N ALA A 62 31.38 15.58 -8.75
CA ALA A 62 32.64 16.05 -8.18
C ALA A 62 33.50 14.89 -7.65
N VAL A 63 32.88 13.87 -7.07
CA VAL A 63 33.57 12.66 -6.61
C VAL A 63 34.16 11.85 -7.76
N LEU A 64 33.39 11.62 -8.83
CA LEU A 64 33.87 10.87 -10.00
C LEU A 64 34.99 11.58 -10.75
N LEU A 65 35.00 12.92 -10.71
CA LEU A 65 36.03 13.77 -11.30
C LEU A 65 37.21 14.06 -10.37
N GLU A 66 37.22 13.48 -9.17
CA GLU A 66 38.25 13.68 -8.13
C GLU A 66 38.41 15.14 -7.67
N GLU A 67 37.36 15.94 -7.85
CA GLU A 67 37.26 17.33 -7.38
C GLU A 67 36.86 17.39 -5.88
N SER A 68 36.31 16.30 -5.33
CA SER A 68 35.93 16.15 -3.92
C SER A 68 36.08 14.70 -3.47
N THR A 69 36.26 14.47 -2.18
CA THR A 69 36.20 13.12 -1.61
C THR A 69 34.75 12.68 -1.38
N VAL A 70 34.52 11.37 -1.29
CA VAL A 70 33.20 10.82 -0.88
C VAL A 70 32.81 11.34 0.50
N ALA A 71 33.77 11.45 1.44
CA ALA A 71 33.49 11.86 2.81
C ALA A 71 32.94 13.29 2.91
N ASP A 72 33.36 14.18 2.01
CA ASP A 72 32.92 15.58 1.97
C ASP A 72 31.62 15.78 1.19
N ALA A 73 31.29 14.83 0.28
CA ALA A 73 30.11 14.90 -0.58
C ALA A 73 28.89 14.13 -0.04
N VAL A 74 29.06 13.30 0.99
CA VAL A 74 27.94 12.58 1.59
C VAL A 74 27.10 13.48 2.50
N VAL A 75 25.79 13.31 2.43
CA VAL A 75 24.81 14.02 3.25
C VAL A 75 23.97 13.02 4.04
N ALA A 76 23.63 13.36 5.28
CA ALA A 76 22.69 12.57 6.07
C ALA A 76 21.26 12.78 5.57
N THR A 77 20.42 11.74 5.66
CA THR A 77 19.02 11.78 5.26
C THR A 77 18.09 11.50 6.44
N ASP A 78 16.83 11.92 6.34
CA ASP A 78 15.79 11.58 7.32
C ASP A 78 15.52 10.06 7.38
N GLY A 79 15.87 9.32 6.32
CA GLY A 79 15.83 7.86 6.25
C GLY A 79 16.89 7.15 7.10
N HIS A 80 17.72 7.89 7.83
CA HIS A 80 18.82 7.39 8.67
C HIS A 80 19.91 6.61 7.93
N TYR A 81 20.08 6.88 6.63
CA TYR A 81 21.24 6.47 5.83
C TYR A 81 21.94 7.71 5.28
N ASP A 82 23.23 7.56 4.97
CA ASP A 82 24.00 8.59 4.27
C ASP A 82 23.78 8.47 2.76
N LEU A 83 23.79 9.60 2.06
CA LEU A 83 23.56 9.68 0.62
C LEU A 83 24.75 10.38 -0.04
N LEU A 84 25.31 9.80 -1.11
CA LEU A 84 26.11 10.52 -2.09
C LEU A 84 25.16 11.01 -3.20
N PRO A 85 24.86 12.33 -3.26
CA PRO A 85 23.83 12.87 -4.16
C PRO A 85 24.23 12.77 -5.63
N GLY A 86 23.24 12.58 -6.49
CA GLY A 86 23.37 12.54 -7.95
C GLY A 86 22.48 13.58 -8.61
N ASN A 87 22.92 14.11 -9.74
CA ASN A 87 22.16 15.08 -10.54
C ASN A 87 22.62 15.05 -12.01
N GLY A 88 22.07 15.97 -12.82
CA GLY A 88 22.36 16.05 -14.26
C GLY A 88 23.84 16.24 -14.60
N ASP A 89 24.64 16.78 -13.68
CA ASP A 89 26.08 17.00 -13.85
C ASP A 89 26.84 15.68 -14.04
N LEU A 90 26.29 14.54 -13.62
CA LEU A 90 26.84 13.21 -13.88
C LEU A 90 26.98 12.90 -15.38
N THR A 91 26.18 13.53 -16.24
CA THR A 91 26.32 13.43 -17.70
C THR A 91 27.65 14.06 -18.16
N ALA A 92 28.04 15.17 -17.55
CA ALA A 92 29.32 15.81 -17.83
C ALA A 92 30.49 14.98 -17.30
N ALA A 93 30.33 14.33 -16.13
CA ALA A 93 31.31 13.39 -15.61
C ALA A 93 31.54 12.23 -16.59
N GLU A 94 30.47 11.63 -17.11
CA GLU A 94 30.55 10.56 -18.10
C GLU A 94 31.38 10.96 -19.34
N LEU A 95 31.14 12.15 -19.89
CA LEU A 95 31.90 12.65 -21.04
C LEU A 95 33.38 12.87 -20.71
N LYS A 96 33.68 13.55 -19.59
CA LYS A 96 35.06 13.83 -19.16
C LYS A 96 35.84 12.55 -18.85
N LEU A 97 35.17 11.53 -18.32
CA LEU A 97 35.80 10.25 -17.99
C LEU A 97 36.21 9.45 -19.23
N MET A 98 35.66 9.73 -20.43
CA MET A 98 36.02 8.97 -21.64
C MET A 98 37.52 9.05 -21.97
N ASP A 99 38.15 10.20 -21.76
CA ASP A 99 39.58 10.41 -22.07
C ASP A 99 40.51 10.03 -20.92
N THR A 100 39.94 9.50 -19.84
CA THR A 100 40.64 9.26 -18.59
C THR A 100 41.15 7.81 -18.51
N LEU A 101 42.38 7.62 -18.01
CA LEU A 101 42.92 6.29 -17.71
C LEU A 101 42.14 5.64 -16.56
N ALA A 102 41.92 4.32 -16.65
CA ALA A 102 41.17 3.52 -15.67
C ALA A 102 39.79 4.11 -15.30
N ARG A 103 39.14 4.77 -16.27
CA ARG A 103 37.84 5.44 -16.11
C ARG A 103 36.72 4.56 -15.54
N GLU A 104 36.79 3.25 -15.73
CA GLU A 104 35.82 2.28 -15.19
C GLU A 104 36.03 2.01 -13.67
N HIS A 105 37.17 2.40 -13.11
CA HIS A 105 37.56 2.13 -11.71
C HIS A 105 37.37 3.33 -10.76
N ARG A 106 36.98 4.50 -11.27
CA ARG A 106 36.94 5.75 -10.48
C ARG A 106 36.06 5.65 -9.25
N LEU A 107 34.84 5.15 -9.39
CA LEU A 107 33.95 4.97 -8.23
C LEU A 107 34.51 3.96 -7.22
N LYS A 108 35.17 2.90 -7.70
CA LYS A 108 35.75 1.86 -6.84
C LYS A 108 36.86 2.42 -5.94
N GLU A 109 37.74 3.23 -6.51
CA GLU A 109 38.84 3.88 -5.78
C GLU A 109 38.30 4.83 -4.72
N GLN A 110 37.30 5.64 -5.08
CA GLN A 110 36.64 6.58 -4.16
C GLN A 110 35.91 5.86 -3.01
N LEU A 111 35.16 4.78 -3.30
CA LEU A 111 34.45 4.01 -2.28
C LEU A 111 35.40 3.21 -1.35
N ALA A 112 36.59 2.83 -1.84
CA ALA A 112 37.58 2.14 -1.01
C ALA A 112 37.98 2.96 0.22
N ALA A 113 38.03 4.30 0.10
CA ALA A 113 38.38 5.22 1.18
C ALA A 113 37.35 5.26 2.32
N VAL A 114 36.08 4.92 2.05
CA VAL A 114 34.99 4.94 3.04
C VAL A 114 34.46 3.56 3.41
N ASN A 115 35.07 2.49 2.87
CA ASN A 115 34.63 1.10 3.06
C ASN A 115 34.54 0.66 4.54
N GLY A 116 35.33 1.26 5.43
CA GLY A 116 35.28 0.97 6.88
C GLY A 116 34.14 1.66 7.64
N ARG A 117 33.50 2.67 7.04
CA ARG A 117 32.46 3.50 7.69
C ARG A 117 31.07 2.89 7.61
N TYR A 118 30.83 2.04 6.61
CA TYR A 118 29.52 1.48 6.31
C TYR A 118 29.54 -0.05 6.42
N ASP A 119 28.38 -0.62 6.69
CA ASP A 119 28.14 -2.05 6.60
C ASP A 119 27.60 -2.43 5.21
N THR A 120 26.88 -1.52 4.56
CA THR A 120 26.31 -1.71 3.22
C THR A 120 26.41 -0.42 2.41
N ILE A 121 26.82 -0.53 1.15
CA ILE A 121 26.78 0.57 0.18
C ILE A 121 25.85 0.13 -0.97
N LEU A 122 24.78 0.87 -1.21
CA LEU A 122 23.87 0.64 -2.34
C LEU A 122 24.19 1.66 -3.44
N ILE A 123 24.21 1.23 -4.70
CA ILE A 123 24.43 2.13 -5.84
C ILE A 123 23.17 2.08 -6.73
N ASP A 124 22.46 3.20 -6.87
CA ASP A 124 21.35 3.33 -7.82
C ASP A 124 21.92 3.62 -9.21
N CYS A 125 21.73 2.68 -10.15
CA CYS A 125 22.30 2.79 -11.49
C CYS A 125 21.29 3.40 -12.49
N PRO A 126 21.78 4.15 -13.49
CA PRO A 126 20.93 4.61 -14.58
C PRO A 126 20.36 3.45 -15.41
N PRO A 127 19.30 3.67 -16.22
CA PRO A 127 18.74 2.66 -17.10
C PRO A 127 19.64 2.32 -18.31
N SER A 128 20.70 3.09 -18.56
CA SER A 128 21.64 2.86 -19.67
C SER A 128 22.83 2.01 -19.25
N LEU A 129 23.33 1.17 -20.16
CA LEU A 129 24.61 0.46 -20.02
C LEU A 129 25.75 1.36 -20.47
N ASN A 130 26.00 2.40 -19.69
CA ASN A 130 26.97 3.45 -19.99
C ASN A 130 28.16 3.41 -19.01
N LEU A 131 29.05 4.40 -19.06
CA LEU A 131 30.27 4.41 -18.25
C LEU A 131 29.97 4.53 -16.75
N LEU A 132 28.85 5.18 -16.38
CA LEU A 132 28.37 5.25 -15.01
C LEU A 132 27.98 3.84 -14.51
N THR A 133 27.17 3.10 -15.27
CA THR A 133 26.82 1.71 -14.91
C THR A 133 28.06 0.81 -14.83
N LEU A 134 29.05 0.98 -15.73
CA LEU A 134 30.32 0.24 -15.64
C LEU A 134 31.09 0.56 -14.35
N ASN A 135 31.14 1.82 -13.92
CA ASN A 135 31.74 2.22 -12.65
C ASN A 135 31.03 1.55 -11.46
N ALA A 136 29.69 1.55 -11.45
CA ALA A 136 28.92 0.88 -10.41
C ALA A 136 29.22 -0.62 -10.32
N LEU A 137 29.20 -1.33 -11.46
CA LEU A 137 29.46 -2.77 -11.52
C LEU A 137 30.92 -3.14 -11.19
N THR A 138 31.87 -2.26 -11.53
CA THR A 138 33.30 -2.46 -11.23
C THR A 138 33.60 -2.27 -9.74
N ALA A 139 32.83 -1.40 -9.07
CA ALA A 139 32.92 -1.15 -7.62
C ALA A 139 32.13 -2.15 -6.77
N ALA A 140 31.04 -2.74 -7.29
CA ALA A 140 30.14 -3.59 -6.52
C ALA A 140 30.69 -5.00 -6.25
N ASP A 141 30.29 -5.59 -5.11
CA ASP A 141 30.45 -7.01 -4.84
C ASP A 141 29.32 -7.82 -5.47
N GLY A 142 28.10 -7.28 -5.45
CA GLY A 142 26.89 -7.94 -5.95
C GLY A 142 26.00 -7.02 -6.79
N VAL A 143 25.21 -7.60 -7.69
CA VAL A 143 24.17 -6.89 -8.45
C VAL A 143 22.80 -7.38 -8.04
N LEU A 144 21.98 -6.47 -7.50
CA LEU A 144 20.55 -6.67 -7.28
C LEU A 144 19.80 -6.20 -8.53
N ILE A 145 18.97 -7.07 -9.10
CA ILE A 145 18.29 -6.81 -10.37
C ILE A 145 16.77 -6.73 -10.12
N PRO A 146 16.18 -5.52 -10.01
CA PRO A 146 14.74 -5.35 -9.99
C PRO A 146 14.13 -5.73 -11.34
N VAL A 147 13.12 -6.60 -11.34
CA VAL A 147 12.45 -7.12 -12.54
C VAL A 147 10.95 -6.95 -12.38
N GLN A 148 10.35 -6.24 -13.34
CA GLN A 148 8.91 -6.19 -13.49
C GLN A 148 8.46 -7.36 -14.37
N CYS A 149 7.61 -8.24 -13.85
CA CYS A 149 7.14 -9.46 -14.53
C CYS A 149 6.14 -9.14 -15.65
N GLU A 150 6.66 -8.67 -16.78
CA GLU A 150 5.94 -8.36 -18.01
C GLU A 150 6.56 -9.09 -19.20
N TYR A 151 5.90 -9.00 -20.37
CA TYR A 151 6.28 -9.72 -21.58
C TYR A 151 7.78 -9.64 -21.93
N PHE A 152 8.38 -8.45 -21.91
CA PHE A 152 9.79 -8.22 -22.26
C PHE A 152 10.79 -8.39 -21.10
N ALA A 153 10.37 -8.94 -19.95
CA ALA A 153 11.21 -9.00 -18.75
C ALA A 153 12.46 -9.87 -18.93
N LEU A 154 12.32 -11.03 -19.57
CA LEU A 154 13.43 -11.98 -19.76
C LEU A 154 14.43 -11.52 -20.84
N GLU A 155 13.92 -10.87 -21.88
CA GLU A 155 14.77 -10.30 -22.94
C GLU A 155 15.67 -9.19 -22.38
N GLY A 156 15.10 -8.20 -21.68
CA GLY A 156 15.87 -7.12 -21.07
C GLY A 156 16.83 -7.57 -19.97
N LEU A 157 16.52 -8.69 -19.30
CA LEU A 157 17.43 -9.32 -18.33
C LEU A 157 18.68 -9.90 -19.01
N SER A 158 18.55 -10.43 -20.23
CA SER A 158 19.65 -11.13 -20.92
C SER A 158 20.82 -10.19 -21.23
N SER A 159 20.55 -8.99 -21.75
CA SER A 159 21.57 -7.97 -22.03
C SER A 159 22.32 -7.49 -20.77
N LEU A 160 21.61 -7.37 -19.64
CA LEU A 160 22.26 -7.05 -18.37
C LEU A 160 23.20 -8.18 -17.92
N LEU A 161 22.77 -9.43 -18.04
CA LEU A 161 23.58 -10.60 -17.66
C LEU A 161 24.84 -10.74 -18.50
N GLU A 162 24.77 -10.45 -19.81
CA GLU A 162 25.94 -10.38 -20.68
C GLU A 162 26.93 -9.30 -20.22
N THR A 163 26.42 -8.14 -19.83
CA THR A 163 27.25 -7.05 -19.31
C THR A 163 27.91 -7.44 -17.98
N VAL A 164 27.15 -8.00 -17.03
CA VAL A 164 27.69 -8.49 -15.76
C VAL A 164 28.78 -9.54 -16.01
N LYS A 165 28.57 -10.45 -16.97
CA LYS A 165 29.58 -11.46 -17.36
C LYS A 165 30.84 -10.81 -17.93
N ALA A 166 30.71 -9.80 -18.80
CA ALA A 166 31.84 -9.09 -19.39
C ALA A 166 32.64 -8.31 -18.34
N VAL A 167 31.95 -7.58 -17.44
CA VAL A 167 32.58 -6.86 -16.31
C VAL A 167 33.30 -7.84 -15.40
N ARG A 168 32.66 -8.97 -15.06
CA ARG A 168 33.27 -10.00 -14.21
C ARG A 168 34.57 -10.56 -14.81
N GLN A 169 34.62 -10.76 -16.12
CA GLN A 169 35.80 -11.30 -16.79
C GLN A 169 36.96 -10.31 -16.89
N ARG A 170 36.67 -9.01 -17.05
CA ARG A 170 37.69 -8.01 -17.43
C ARG A 170 38.05 -7.02 -16.32
N LEU A 171 37.10 -6.66 -15.46
CA LEU A 171 37.22 -5.52 -14.53
C LEU A 171 37.02 -5.93 -13.06
N ASN A 172 36.10 -6.85 -12.78
CA ASN A 172 35.73 -7.21 -11.41
C ASN A 172 35.40 -8.71 -11.24
N PRO A 173 36.41 -9.59 -11.08
CA PRO A 173 36.21 -11.03 -10.95
C PRO A 173 35.32 -11.50 -9.79
N LYS A 174 35.12 -10.64 -8.77
CA LYS A 174 34.30 -10.95 -7.58
C LYS A 174 32.81 -10.63 -7.78
N LEU A 175 32.45 -9.91 -8.84
CA LEU A 175 31.08 -9.49 -9.09
C LEU A 175 30.15 -10.69 -9.23
N GLU A 176 29.12 -10.75 -8.41
CA GLU A 176 28.09 -11.79 -8.47
C GLU A 176 26.68 -11.22 -8.64
N ILE A 177 25.75 -12.07 -9.04
CA ILE A 177 24.33 -11.74 -8.98
C ILE A 177 23.89 -11.92 -7.53
N GLU A 178 23.58 -10.82 -6.86
CA GLU A 178 23.06 -10.79 -5.48
C GLU A 178 21.66 -11.41 -5.44
N GLY A 179 20.82 -11.01 -6.39
CA GLY A 179 19.52 -11.61 -6.61
C GLY A 179 18.64 -10.86 -7.60
N LEU A 180 17.55 -11.51 -8.01
CA LEU A 180 16.50 -10.95 -8.85
C LEU A 180 15.31 -10.61 -7.96
N LEU A 181 14.94 -9.34 -7.91
CA LEU A 181 13.82 -8.83 -7.12
C LEU A 181 12.60 -8.62 -8.00
N ARG A 182 11.51 -9.33 -7.73
CA ARG A 182 10.24 -9.11 -8.44
C ARG A 182 9.58 -7.85 -7.92
N THR A 183 9.39 -6.86 -8.79
CA THR A 183 8.84 -5.55 -8.45
C THR A 183 7.50 -5.28 -9.13
N MET A 184 6.71 -4.37 -8.55
CA MET A 184 5.37 -3.99 -9.02
C MET A 184 4.45 -5.20 -9.27
N TYR A 185 4.61 -6.25 -8.45
CA TYR A 185 3.95 -7.54 -8.66
C TYR A 185 2.46 -7.45 -8.35
N ASP A 186 1.63 -7.99 -9.25
CA ASP A 186 0.19 -8.17 -9.05
C ASP A 186 -0.17 -9.64 -9.24
N VAL A 187 -0.62 -10.28 -8.16
CA VAL A 187 -0.97 -11.71 -8.13
C VAL A 187 -2.13 -12.02 -9.07
N ARG A 188 -2.97 -11.02 -9.40
CA ARG A 188 -4.12 -11.17 -10.31
C ARG A 188 -3.71 -11.19 -11.78
N ASN A 189 -2.45 -10.87 -12.08
CA ASN A 189 -1.94 -10.86 -13.45
C ASN A 189 -1.34 -12.23 -13.80
N ASN A 190 -2.04 -13.00 -14.63
CA ASN A 190 -1.60 -14.32 -15.08
C ASN A 190 -0.24 -14.28 -15.79
N LEU A 191 -0.03 -13.31 -16.70
CA LEU A 191 1.26 -13.16 -17.39
C LEU A 191 2.39 -12.89 -16.39
N GLY A 192 2.14 -12.06 -15.38
CA GLY A 192 3.12 -11.79 -14.33
C GLY A 192 3.47 -13.04 -13.52
N ASN A 193 2.48 -13.88 -13.22
CA ASN A 193 2.69 -15.16 -12.54
C ASN A 193 3.51 -16.15 -13.40
N GLU A 194 3.22 -16.24 -14.69
CA GLU A 194 3.96 -17.09 -15.64
C GLU A 194 5.42 -16.65 -15.77
N VAL A 195 5.67 -15.34 -15.97
CA VAL A 195 7.04 -14.79 -16.04
C VAL A 195 7.78 -15.01 -14.71
N SER A 196 7.11 -14.87 -13.56
CA SER A 196 7.71 -15.17 -12.25
C SER A 196 8.08 -16.65 -12.10
N ALA A 197 7.25 -17.57 -12.58
CA ALA A 197 7.55 -18.99 -12.58
C ALA A 197 8.76 -19.31 -13.46
N GLN A 198 8.84 -18.72 -14.66
CA GLN A 198 9.99 -18.85 -15.56
C GLN A 198 11.28 -18.31 -14.94
N LEU A 199 11.23 -17.13 -14.29
CA LEU A 199 12.37 -16.59 -13.56
C LEU A 199 12.85 -17.57 -12.48
N THR A 200 11.92 -18.14 -11.71
CA THR A 200 12.25 -19.11 -10.65
C THR A 200 12.86 -20.38 -11.24
N GLN A 201 12.33 -20.87 -12.36
CA GLN A 201 12.84 -22.06 -13.05
C GLN A 201 14.26 -21.85 -13.59
N HIS A 202 14.56 -20.68 -14.16
CA HIS A 202 15.85 -20.41 -14.80
C HIS A 202 16.93 -19.95 -13.82
N PHE A 203 16.56 -19.17 -12.81
CA PHE A 203 17.51 -18.50 -11.90
C PHE A 203 17.51 -19.10 -10.49
N GLY A 204 16.56 -19.98 -10.15
CA GLY A 204 16.56 -20.74 -8.90
C GLY A 204 16.71 -19.87 -7.65
N ASP A 205 17.75 -20.13 -6.88
CA ASP A 205 18.10 -19.47 -5.63
C ASP A 205 18.49 -17.98 -5.80
N LYS A 206 18.84 -17.57 -7.02
CA LYS A 206 19.08 -16.15 -7.35
C LYS A 206 17.79 -15.35 -7.37
N VAL A 207 16.61 -15.95 -7.53
CA VAL A 207 15.35 -15.22 -7.35
C VAL A 207 15.10 -15.00 -5.85
N LEU A 208 14.92 -13.74 -5.47
CA LEU A 208 14.62 -13.39 -4.07
C LEU A 208 13.21 -13.86 -3.71
N ARG A 209 13.06 -14.35 -2.49
CA ARG A 209 11.74 -14.75 -1.96
C ARG A 209 10.85 -13.53 -1.76
N SER A 210 11.46 -12.42 -1.34
CA SER A 210 10.78 -11.14 -1.21
C SER A 210 10.24 -10.65 -2.56
N ILE A 211 8.99 -10.18 -2.55
CA ILE A 211 8.29 -9.63 -3.71
C ILE A 211 7.78 -8.25 -3.33
N ILE A 212 8.04 -7.25 -4.18
CA ILE A 212 7.52 -5.89 -3.98
C ILE A 212 6.19 -5.77 -4.73
N PRO A 213 5.06 -5.65 -4.02
CA PRO A 213 3.74 -5.58 -4.66
C PRO A 213 3.55 -4.23 -5.36
N ARG A 214 2.66 -4.19 -6.36
CA ARG A 214 2.14 -2.92 -6.87
C ARG A 214 1.40 -2.19 -5.74
N ASN A 215 1.87 -1.00 -5.39
CA ASN A 215 1.36 -0.25 -4.25
C ASN A 215 1.36 1.26 -4.54
N VAL A 216 0.21 1.92 -4.35
CA VAL A 216 0.03 3.35 -4.64
C VAL A 216 0.87 4.22 -3.72
N ARG A 217 0.89 3.92 -2.41
CA ARG A 217 1.70 4.68 -1.43
C ARG A 217 3.19 4.66 -1.77
N LEU A 218 3.69 3.54 -2.29
CA LEU A 218 5.08 3.43 -2.75
C LEU A 218 5.39 4.33 -3.95
N ALA A 219 4.41 4.59 -4.81
CA ALA A 219 4.54 5.53 -5.94
C ALA A 219 4.41 7.00 -5.51
N GLU A 220 3.67 7.28 -4.44
CA GLU A 220 3.50 8.63 -3.85
C GLU A 220 4.72 9.05 -3.01
N ALA A 221 5.33 8.14 -2.26
CA ALA A 221 6.38 8.48 -1.29
C ALA A 221 7.53 9.34 -1.86
N PRO A 222 8.05 9.10 -3.10
CA PRO A 222 9.07 9.95 -3.70
C PRO A 222 8.66 11.42 -3.88
N SER A 223 7.38 11.72 -4.17
CA SER A 223 6.91 13.11 -4.31
C SER A 223 6.87 13.85 -2.98
N HIS A 224 6.95 13.13 -1.87
CA HIS A 224 7.09 13.68 -0.51
C HIS A 224 8.55 13.69 -0.04
N GLY A 225 9.50 13.27 -0.88
CA GLY A 225 10.92 13.20 -0.52
C GLY A 225 11.19 12.24 0.65
N GLN A 226 10.38 11.18 0.79
CA GLN A 226 10.47 10.27 1.92
C GLN A 226 10.53 8.82 1.44
N PRO A 227 11.38 7.98 2.05
CA PRO A 227 11.26 6.54 1.92
C PRO A 227 9.91 6.05 2.46
N ILE A 228 9.41 4.93 1.92
CA ILE A 228 8.07 4.40 2.21
C ILE A 228 7.84 4.11 3.68
N HIS A 229 8.88 3.71 4.43
CA HIS A 229 8.75 3.44 5.85
C HIS A 229 8.63 4.72 6.71
N LEU A 230 8.95 5.90 6.18
CA LEU A 230 8.65 7.17 6.85
C LEU A 230 7.29 7.70 6.41
N TYR A 231 6.97 7.57 5.13
CA TYR A 231 5.70 8.00 4.55
C TYR A 231 4.50 7.18 5.07
N ASP A 232 4.58 5.85 5.00
CA ASP A 232 3.55 4.92 5.50
C ASP A 232 4.18 3.57 5.91
N ARG A 233 4.50 3.45 7.20
CA ARG A 233 5.04 2.24 7.85
C ARG A 233 4.17 1.00 7.69
N SER A 234 2.86 1.20 7.62
CA SER A 234 1.88 0.11 7.57
C SER A 234 1.61 -0.40 6.16
N SER A 235 2.06 0.33 5.14
CA SER A 235 1.86 -0.04 3.75
C SER A 235 2.48 -1.40 3.40
N ARG A 236 1.82 -2.12 2.48
CA ARG A 236 2.36 -3.37 1.92
C ARG A 236 3.76 -3.19 1.31
N GLY A 237 4.06 -2.01 0.76
CA GLY A 237 5.38 -1.67 0.22
C GLY A 237 6.44 -1.59 1.33
N ALA A 238 6.17 -0.89 2.43
CA ALA A 238 7.08 -0.81 3.56
C ALA A 238 7.40 -2.18 4.16
N ILE A 239 6.37 -3.00 4.40
CA ILE A 239 6.53 -4.36 4.92
C ILE A 239 7.39 -5.20 3.96
N ALA A 240 7.16 -5.10 2.65
CA ALA A 240 7.93 -5.84 1.65
C ALA A 240 9.42 -5.44 1.64
N TYR A 241 9.76 -4.15 1.76
CA TYR A 241 11.15 -3.71 1.81
C TYR A 241 11.86 -4.06 3.13
N ILE A 242 11.14 -4.08 4.26
CA ILE A 242 11.67 -4.62 5.53
C ILE A 242 11.97 -6.12 5.39
N GLY A 243 11.07 -6.88 4.76
CA GLY A 243 11.28 -8.29 4.44
C GLY A 243 12.51 -8.52 3.56
N LEU A 244 12.66 -7.70 2.51
CA LEU A 244 13.81 -7.71 1.61
C LEU A 244 15.11 -7.41 2.35
N ALA A 245 15.15 -6.37 3.19
CA ALA A 245 16.32 -6.05 4.00
C ALA A 245 16.74 -7.23 4.89
N GLY A 246 15.76 -7.90 5.53
CA GLY A 246 16.01 -9.10 6.31
C GLY A 246 16.54 -10.27 5.47
N GLU A 247 16.04 -10.46 4.24
CA GLU A 247 16.56 -11.46 3.31
C GLU A 247 18.02 -11.17 2.89
N VAL A 248 18.33 -9.92 2.54
CA VAL A 248 19.69 -9.48 2.17
C VAL A 248 20.68 -9.70 3.32
N ILE A 249 20.33 -9.28 4.55
CA ILE A 249 21.17 -9.49 5.74
C ILE A 249 21.42 -10.98 6.01
N ARG A 250 20.42 -11.84 5.78
CA ARG A 250 20.58 -13.29 5.96
C ARG A 250 21.51 -13.91 4.91
N ARG A 251 21.33 -13.55 3.64
CA ARG A 251 22.19 -14.03 2.53
C ARG A 251 23.65 -13.63 2.75
N GLU A 252 23.89 -12.38 3.15
CA GLU A 252 25.24 -11.88 3.49
C GLU A 252 25.91 -12.71 4.59
N ARG A 253 25.14 -13.15 5.59
CA ARG A 253 25.64 -13.97 6.71
C ARG A 253 25.75 -15.46 6.38
N GLY A 254 25.42 -15.87 5.14
CA GLY A 254 25.34 -17.29 4.76
C GLY A 254 24.28 -18.06 5.55
N LEU A 255 23.29 -17.36 6.13
CA LEU A 255 22.23 -18.00 6.90
C LEU A 255 21.24 -18.64 5.93
N PRO A 256 20.64 -19.80 6.30
CA PRO A 256 19.57 -20.38 5.52
C PRO A 256 18.44 -19.34 5.37
N PRO A 257 17.74 -19.34 4.22
CA PRO A 257 16.69 -18.39 3.98
C PRO A 257 15.63 -18.53 5.08
N ALA A 258 15.05 -17.40 5.51
CA ALA A 258 14.03 -17.41 6.56
C ALA A 258 12.97 -18.46 6.24
N PRO A 259 12.56 -19.29 7.22
CA PRO A 259 11.51 -20.25 6.98
C PRO A 259 10.27 -19.49 6.51
N GLU A 260 9.82 -19.76 5.28
CA GLU A 260 8.39 -19.64 4.98
C GLU A 260 7.74 -20.53 6.03
N GLY A 261 6.96 -19.92 6.92
CA GLY A 261 6.68 -20.47 8.25
C GLY A 261 6.70 -21.99 8.29
N GLU A 262 7.56 -22.58 9.11
CA GLU A 262 7.92 -23.98 8.96
C GLU A 262 6.67 -24.86 8.92
N LEU A 263 6.48 -25.57 7.80
CA LEU A 263 5.39 -26.53 7.67
C LEU A 263 5.71 -27.68 8.63
N ARG A 264 4.99 -27.74 9.74
CA ARG A 264 5.15 -28.77 10.77
C ARG A 264 3.85 -29.54 10.89
N THR A 265 3.95 -30.83 11.15
CA THR A 265 2.81 -31.59 11.67
C THR A 265 2.84 -31.42 13.18
N LEU A 266 1.79 -30.84 13.76
CA LEU A 266 1.68 -30.64 15.20
C LEU A 266 0.48 -31.39 15.78
N PRO A 267 0.61 -31.93 17.01
CA PRO A 267 -0.53 -32.45 17.74
C PRO A 267 -1.58 -31.36 17.92
N ILE A 268 -2.84 -31.69 17.59
CA ILE A 268 -3.93 -30.71 17.59
C ILE A 268 -4.16 -30.07 18.97
N GLN A 269 -3.75 -30.78 20.03
CA GLN A 269 -3.81 -30.40 21.44
C GLN A 269 -2.79 -29.30 21.83
N GLN A 270 -1.70 -29.16 21.06
CA GLN A 270 -0.68 -28.13 21.28
C GLN A 270 -1.10 -26.76 20.69
N ILE A 271 -2.18 -26.73 19.91
CA ILE A 271 -2.70 -25.54 19.25
C ILE A 271 -3.88 -25.01 20.07
N ARG A 272 -3.76 -23.76 20.50
CA ARG A 272 -4.82 -23.04 21.23
C ARG A 272 -5.55 -22.10 20.27
N PRO A 273 -6.87 -21.90 20.46
CA PRO A 273 -7.60 -20.87 19.74
C PRO A 273 -7.00 -19.49 20.09
N GLY A 274 -6.94 -18.60 19.10
CA GLY A 274 -6.45 -17.24 19.32
C GLY A 274 -7.36 -16.48 20.30
N LYS A 275 -6.78 -15.62 21.15
CA LYS A 275 -7.52 -14.82 22.16
C LYS A 275 -8.58 -13.89 21.58
N TYR A 276 -8.57 -13.64 20.27
CA TYR A 276 -9.46 -12.71 19.57
C TYR A 276 -10.19 -13.41 18.43
N GLN A 277 -11.23 -14.20 18.75
CA GLN A 277 -12.09 -14.87 17.77
C GLN A 277 -13.58 -14.51 18.00
N PRO A 278 -14.24 -13.80 17.06
CA PRO A 278 -15.53 -13.16 17.29
C PRO A 278 -16.80 -13.98 16.95
N ARG A 279 -16.74 -15.29 16.68
CA ARG A 279 -17.96 -16.05 16.29
C ARG A 279 -18.75 -16.59 17.48
N ARG A 280 -19.92 -16.00 17.74
CA ARG A 280 -20.92 -16.51 18.71
C ARG A 280 -21.96 -17.47 18.10
N HIS A 281 -22.07 -17.57 16.78
CA HIS A 281 -22.95 -18.55 16.11
C HIS A 281 -22.21 -19.33 15.04
N TRP A 282 -22.42 -20.64 15.02
CA TRP A 282 -21.86 -21.58 14.05
C TRP A 282 -23.00 -22.38 13.43
N ASN A 283 -22.96 -22.59 12.11
CA ASN A 283 -23.82 -23.57 11.46
C ASN A 283 -23.13 -24.94 11.57
N ASP A 284 -23.64 -25.82 12.44
CA ASP A 284 -23.01 -27.10 12.77
C ASP A 284 -22.97 -28.07 11.58
N GLU A 285 -23.95 -28.01 10.67
CA GLU A 285 -24.02 -28.88 9.48
C GLU A 285 -22.81 -28.67 8.54
N ALA A 286 -22.45 -27.42 8.25
CA ALA A 286 -21.33 -27.08 7.36
C ALA A 286 -19.95 -27.44 7.97
N LEU A 287 -19.88 -27.60 9.29
CA LEU A 287 -18.65 -28.03 9.96
C LEU A 287 -18.53 -29.55 10.01
N ASP A 288 -19.66 -30.26 10.06
CA ASP A 288 -19.72 -31.72 10.00
C ASP A 288 -19.42 -32.25 8.59
N GLU A 289 -19.87 -31.58 7.53
CA GLU A 289 -19.47 -31.89 6.14
C GLU A 289 -17.95 -31.74 5.94
N LEU A 290 -17.38 -30.65 6.44
CA LEU A 290 -15.94 -30.40 6.36
C LEU A 290 -15.16 -31.42 7.19
N ALA A 291 -15.67 -31.81 8.37
CA ALA A 291 -15.07 -32.85 9.20
C ALA A 291 -15.10 -34.22 8.50
N ALA A 292 -16.21 -34.56 7.82
CA ALA A 292 -16.30 -35.78 7.02
C ALA A 292 -15.30 -35.79 5.85
N SER A 293 -15.14 -34.65 5.16
CA SER A 293 -14.14 -34.47 4.11
C SER A 293 -12.70 -34.60 4.64
N ILE A 294 -12.39 -33.95 5.76
CA ILE A 294 -11.05 -34.01 6.39
C ILE A 294 -10.77 -35.42 6.93
N LYS A 295 -11.77 -36.15 7.44
CA LYS A 295 -11.62 -37.54 7.85
C LYS A 295 -11.27 -38.48 6.68
N ALA A 296 -11.79 -38.19 5.48
CA ALA A 296 -11.55 -39.00 4.30
C ALA A 296 -10.21 -38.70 3.59
N GLN A 297 -9.81 -37.42 3.52
CA GLN A 297 -8.68 -36.98 2.69
C GLN A 297 -7.54 -36.32 3.47
N GLY A 298 -7.69 -36.15 4.79
CA GLY A 298 -6.78 -35.36 5.60
C GLY A 298 -6.92 -33.86 5.35
N LEU A 299 -6.14 -33.06 6.06
CA LEU A 299 -6.17 -31.61 5.92
C LEU A 299 -5.25 -31.15 4.78
N ILE A 300 -5.84 -30.88 3.61
CA ILE A 300 -5.10 -30.51 2.39
C ILE A 300 -4.37 -29.17 2.52
N GLN A 301 -5.00 -28.17 3.17
CA GLN A 301 -4.43 -26.84 3.33
C GLN A 301 -4.07 -26.56 4.81
N PRO A 302 -2.79 -26.29 5.13
CA PRO A 302 -2.34 -26.15 6.51
C PRO A 302 -2.95 -24.96 7.23
N VAL A 303 -3.08 -25.06 8.55
CA VAL A 303 -3.51 -23.94 9.42
C VAL A 303 -2.31 -23.08 9.80
N VAL A 304 -2.50 -21.78 10.03
CA VAL A 304 -1.39 -20.87 10.37
C VAL A 304 -1.35 -20.66 11.86
N VAL A 305 -0.18 -20.86 12.48
CA VAL A 305 0.01 -20.74 13.93
C VAL A 305 1.24 -19.91 14.27
N ARG A 306 1.26 -19.33 15.47
CA ARG A 306 2.42 -18.67 16.07
C ARG A 306 2.93 -19.47 17.26
N ALA A 307 4.25 -19.55 17.44
CA ALA A 307 4.82 -20.11 18.66
C ALA A 307 4.64 -19.14 19.85
N ILE A 308 4.03 -19.60 20.93
CA ILE A 308 3.81 -18.84 22.18
C ILE A 308 4.60 -19.41 23.37
N GLY A 309 5.33 -20.51 23.17
CA GLY A 309 6.17 -21.16 24.18
C GLY A 309 6.73 -22.49 23.68
N LYS A 310 7.40 -23.26 24.56
CA LYS A 310 7.86 -24.62 24.22
C LYS A 310 6.63 -25.53 24.01
N HIS A 311 6.44 -26.00 22.77
CA HIS A 311 5.33 -26.88 22.36
C HIS A 311 3.92 -26.28 22.58
N GLN A 312 3.79 -24.96 22.56
CA GLN A 312 2.50 -24.28 22.60
C GLN A 312 2.38 -23.30 21.44
N TYR A 313 1.28 -23.41 20.72
CA TYR A 313 1.02 -22.66 19.50
C TYR A 313 -0.33 -21.96 19.60
N GLU A 314 -0.39 -20.73 19.09
CA GLU A 314 -1.61 -19.95 19.00
C GLU A 314 -2.07 -19.93 17.54
N LEU A 315 -3.34 -20.27 17.31
CA LEU A 315 -3.92 -20.27 15.97
C LEU A 315 -4.12 -18.84 15.47
N ILE A 316 -3.49 -18.51 14.35
CA ILE A 316 -3.67 -17.24 13.64
C ILE A 316 -4.83 -17.36 12.64
N ALA A 317 -4.81 -18.41 11.80
CA ALA A 317 -5.77 -18.59 10.70
C ALA A 317 -6.11 -20.06 10.46
N GLY A 318 -7.33 -20.32 9.94
CA GLY A 318 -7.80 -21.68 9.63
C GLY A 318 -8.63 -22.35 10.73
N GLU A 319 -9.33 -21.59 11.57
CA GLU A 319 -10.12 -22.11 12.70
C GLU A 319 -11.18 -23.16 12.32
N ARG A 320 -11.92 -22.95 11.21
CA ARG A 320 -12.89 -23.95 10.71
C ARG A 320 -12.23 -25.29 10.41
N ARG A 321 -11.02 -25.26 9.86
CA ARG A 321 -10.22 -26.44 9.53
C ARG A 321 -9.66 -27.11 10.78
N TRP A 322 -9.17 -26.34 11.76
CA TRP A 322 -8.72 -26.87 13.05
C TRP A 322 -9.88 -27.51 13.83
N ARG A 323 -11.04 -26.85 13.93
CA ARG A 323 -12.24 -27.40 14.61
C ARG A 323 -12.79 -28.63 13.88
N ALA A 324 -12.87 -28.60 12.55
CA ALA A 324 -13.31 -29.76 11.78
C ALA A 324 -12.32 -30.92 11.90
N ALA A 325 -11.01 -30.65 11.98
CA ALA A 325 -10.00 -31.66 12.29
C ALA A 325 -10.13 -32.24 13.72
N GLN A 326 -10.51 -31.42 14.71
CA GLN A 326 -10.86 -31.90 16.05
C GLN A 326 -12.10 -32.80 16.03
N ARG A 327 -13.17 -32.41 15.32
CA ARG A 327 -14.37 -33.24 15.14
C ARG A 327 -14.09 -34.53 14.36
N ALA A 328 -13.18 -34.47 13.39
CA ALA A 328 -12.68 -35.62 12.64
C ALA A 328 -11.74 -36.52 13.47
N GLN A 329 -11.42 -36.14 14.72
CA GLN A 329 -10.54 -36.87 15.65
C GLN A 329 -9.11 -37.09 15.12
N LEU A 330 -8.58 -36.15 14.33
CA LEU A 330 -7.19 -36.20 13.90
C LEU A 330 -6.26 -35.95 15.09
N ALA A 331 -5.24 -36.80 15.25
CA ALA A 331 -4.22 -36.65 16.29
C ALA A 331 -3.30 -35.46 16.01
N GLU A 332 -2.93 -35.27 14.74
CA GLU A 332 -2.01 -34.23 14.29
C GLU A 332 -2.53 -33.56 13.01
N ILE A 333 -2.15 -32.30 12.80
CA ILE A 333 -2.51 -31.55 11.60
C ILE A 333 -1.30 -30.80 11.04
N PRO A 334 -1.22 -30.59 9.71
CA PRO A 334 -0.21 -29.74 9.11
C PRO A 334 -0.48 -28.28 9.45
N VAL A 335 0.55 -27.60 9.96
CA VAL A 335 0.54 -26.20 10.36
C VAL A 335 1.68 -25.43 9.72
N LEU A 336 1.48 -24.14 9.52
CA LEU A 336 2.48 -23.19 9.07
C LEU A 336 2.87 -22.29 10.26
N VAL A 337 4.06 -22.46 10.82
CA VAL A 337 4.51 -21.71 12.01
C VAL A 337 5.13 -20.37 11.61
N LYS A 338 4.46 -19.24 11.88
CA LYS A 338 4.98 -17.89 11.61
C LYS A 338 5.40 -17.16 12.88
N GLU A 339 6.50 -16.42 12.82
CA GLU A 339 6.88 -15.45 13.86
C GLU A 339 6.22 -14.10 13.57
N VAL A 340 5.20 -13.74 14.36
CA VAL A 340 4.44 -12.48 14.21
C VAL A 340 4.38 -11.76 15.57
N PRO A 341 4.71 -10.46 15.65
CA PRO A 341 4.54 -9.66 16.86
C PRO A 341 3.08 -9.64 17.34
N GLU A 342 2.86 -9.72 18.66
CA GLU A 342 1.53 -9.87 19.29
C GLU A 342 0.51 -8.79 18.89
N VAL A 343 0.99 -7.58 18.63
CA VAL A 343 0.15 -6.42 18.30
C VAL A 343 -0.44 -6.50 16.88
N ALA A 344 0.17 -7.25 15.97
CA ALA A 344 -0.27 -7.34 14.57
C ALA A 344 -1.28 -8.48 14.31
N VAL A 345 -1.41 -9.44 15.23
CA VAL A 345 -2.21 -10.65 15.04
C VAL A 345 -3.72 -10.35 14.95
N PRO A 346 -4.32 -9.53 15.83
CA PRO A 346 -5.76 -9.30 15.81
C PRO A 346 -6.21 -8.52 14.56
N ALA A 347 -5.40 -7.54 14.12
CA ALA A 347 -5.68 -6.78 12.91
C ALA A 347 -5.61 -7.67 11.65
N MET A 348 -4.59 -8.53 11.56
CA MET A 348 -4.45 -9.46 10.43
C MET A 348 -5.60 -10.47 10.36
N ALA A 349 -6.06 -11.00 11.49
CA ALA A 349 -7.18 -11.93 11.54
C ALA A 349 -8.53 -11.27 11.15
N LEU A 350 -8.75 -10.01 11.59
CA LEU A 350 -9.93 -9.24 11.21
C LEU A 350 -9.92 -8.87 9.72
N ILE A 351 -8.78 -8.44 9.18
CA ILE A 351 -8.63 -8.10 7.75
C ILE A 351 -8.84 -9.34 6.87
N GLU A 352 -8.27 -10.49 7.24
CA GLU A 352 -8.51 -11.76 6.54
C GLU A 352 -10.00 -12.13 6.58
N ASN A 353 -10.67 -11.94 7.72
CA ASN A 353 -12.10 -12.22 7.85
C ASN A 353 -12.93 -11.32 6.92
N ILE A 354 -12.64 -10.02 6.87
CA ILE A 354 -13.33 -9.04 6.00
C ILE A 354 -13.12 -9.34 4.52
N GLN A 355 -11.98 -9.94 4.14
CA GLN A 355 -11.66 -10.29 2.74
C GLN A 355 -12.31 -11.58 2.24
N ARG A 356 -13.18 -12.23 3.02
CA ARG A 356 -13.87 -13.46 2.62
C ARG A 356 -15.04 -13.14 1.68
N GLN A 357 -15.19 -13.93 0.63
CA GLN A 357 -16.21 -13.71 -0.42
C GLN A 357 -17.66 -13.99 0.04
N ASP A 358 -17.85 -14.62 1.20
CA ASP A 358 -19.16 -15.07 1.69
C ASP A 358 -19.77 -14.20 2.80
N LEU A 359 -19.21 -13.01 3.06
CA LEU A 359 -19.74 -12.12 4.11
C LEU A 359 -21.01 -11.41 3.65
N THR A 360 -22.01 -11.35 4.52
CA THR A 360 -23.14 -10.44 4.32
C THR A 360 -22.67 -8.99 4.47
N PRO A 361 -23.32 -8.02 3.81
CA PRO A 361 -22.92 -6.61 3.92
C PRO A 361 -22.97 -6.05 5.34
N LEU A 362 -23.84 -6.59 6.21
CA LEU A 362 -23.94 -6.21 7.62
C LEU A 362 -22.79 -6.79 8.45
N GLU A 363 -22.44 -8.06 8.25
CA GLU A 363 -21.25 -8.66 8.88
C GLU A 363 -19.96 -7.94 8.45
N GLU A 364 -19.89 -7.50 7.18
CA GLU A 364 -18.76 -6.72 6.68
C GLU A 364 -18.66 -5.35 7.37
N ALA A 365 -19.80 -4.68 7.54
CA ALA A 365 -19.89 -3.39 8.23
C ALA A 365 -19.50 -3.49 9.71
N ASP A 366 -19.97 -4.52 10.42
CA ASP A 366 -19.64 -4.75 11.82
C ASP A 366 -18.16 -5.11 12.03
N ALA A 367 -17.59 -5.90 11.12
CA ALA A 367 -16.17 -6.23 11.16
C ALA A 367 -15.28 -4.99 10.90
N LEU A 368 -15.68 -4.11 9.96
CA LEU A 368 -15.01 -2.83 9.72
C LEU A 368 -15.10 -1.89 10.91
N LYS A 369 -16.26 -1.83 11.57
CA LYS A 369 -16.46 -0.99 12.77
C LYS A 369 -15.53 -1.43 13.90
N ARG A 370 -15.44 -2.73 14.16
CA ARG A 370 -14.51 -3.29 15.15
C ARG A 370 -13.05 -3.04 14.80
N LEU A 371 -12.68 -3.20 13.52
CA LEU A 371 -11.32 -2.89 13.05
C LEU A 371 -10.93 -1.42 13.30
N ILE A 372 -11.90 -0.51 13.22
CA ILE A 372 -11.69 0.91 13.51
C ILE A 372 -11.59 1.17 15.01
N GLU A 373 -12.54 0.65 15.79
CA GLU A 373 -12.63 0.90 17.23
C GLU A 373 -11.52 0.20 18.02
N ASP A 374 -11.23 -1.06 17.73
CA ASP A 374 -10.27 -1.87 18.51
C ASP A 374 -8.79 -1.47 18.25
N PHE A 375 -8.52 -0.76 17.15
CA PHE A 375 -7.16 -0.38 16.73
C PHE A 375 -7.01 1.13 16.51
N GLU A 376 -8.01 1.92 16.92
CA GLU A 376 -8.03 3.38 16.79
C GLU A 376 -7.71 3.88 15.38
N LEU A 377 -8.16 3.12 14.36
CA LEU A 377 -7.87 3.44 12.96
C LEU A 377 -8.83 4.50 12.44
N THR A 378 -8.32 5.42 11.61
CA THR A 378 -9.19 6.27 10.82
C THR A 378 -9.95 5.45 9.77
N HIS A 379 -11.09 5.97 9.29
CA HIS A 379 -11.83 5.34 8.19
C HIS A 379 -10.96 5.13 6.93
N GLN A 380 -9.96 5.98 6.71
CA GLN A 380 -9.00 5.83 5.62
C GLN A 380 -8.05 4.65 5.87
N GLN A 381 -7.48 4.53 7.08
CA GLN A 381 -6.59 3.43 7.45
C GLN A 381 -7.31 2.07 7.42
N ALA A 382 -8.56 2.00 7.88
CA ALA A 382 -9.36 0.78 7.78
C ALA A 382 -9.67 0.41 6.31
N ALA A 383 -9.96 1.40 5.45
CA ALA A 383 -10.16 1.18 4.02
C ALA A 383 -8.90 0.67 3.32
N ASP A 384 -7.75 1.27 3.64
CA ASP A 384 -6.44 0.84 3.14
C ASP A 384 -6.09 -0.58 3.59
N ALA A 385 -6.45 -0.94 4.84
CA ALA A 385 -6.23 -2.27 5.42
C ALA A 385 -7.04 -3.38 4.72
N VAL A 386 -8.30 -3.12 4.36
CA VAL A 386 -9.17 -4.10 3.69
C VAL A 386 -9.10 -4.05 2.16
N GLY A 387 -8.39 -3.07 1.59
CA GLY A 387 -8.23 -2.90 0.15
C GLY A 387 -9.45 -2.30 -0.55
N ARG A 388 -10.18 -1.41 0.13
CA ARG A 388 -11.38 -0.72 -0.40
C ARG A 388 -11.20 0.80 -0.39
N SER A 389 -12.09 1.53 -1.08
CA SER A 389 -12.08 2.99 -1.02
C SER A 389 -12.66 3.48 0.31
N ARG A 390 -12.21 4.65 0.79
CA ARG A 390 -12.78 5.30 1.99
C ARG A 390 -14.29 5.51 1.89
N ALA A 391 -14.79 5.82 0.69
CA ALA A 391 -16.22 5.96 0.42
C ALA A 391 -16.96 4.63 0.58
N ALA A 392 -16.39 3.51 0.13
CA ALA A 392 -16.98 2.18 0.29
C ALA A 392 -17.06 1.77 1.78
N VAL A 393 -15.99 2.00 2.56
CA VAL A 393 -15.99 1.74 4.00
C VAL A 393 -17.01 2.62 4.73
N SER A 394 -17.06 3.92 4.42
CA SER A 394 -18.03 4.83 5.04
C SER A 394 -19.47 4.45 4.71
N ASN A 395 -19.74 3.92 3.51
CA ASN A 395 -21.06 3.45 3.13
C ASN A 395 -21.47 2.17 3.88
N LEU A 396 -20.52 1.25 4.10
CA LEU A 396 -20.76 0.04 4.88
C LEU A 396 -21.03 0.37 6.36
N LEU A 397 -20.21 1.23 6.96
CA LEU A 397 -20.38 1.62 8.37
C LEU A 397 -21.76 2.25 8.65
N ARG A 398 -22.33 2.99 7.70
CA ARG A 398 -23.68 3.56 7.81
C ARG A 398 -24.78 2.49 7.92
N LEU A 399 -24.55 1.27 7.42
CA LEU A 399 -25.51 0.18 7.58
C LEU A 399 -25.68 -0.21 9.06
N THR A 400 -24.63 -0.06 9.87
CA THR A 400 -24.70 -0.36 11.32
C THR A 400 -25.65 0.59 12.06
N GLU A 401 -25.94 1.75 11.48
CA GLU A 401 -26.85 2.77 12.03
C GLU A 401 -28.30 2.59 11.55
N MET A 402 -28.58 1.63 10.67
CA MET A 402 -29.94 1.41 10.16
C MET A 402 -30.89 0.79 11.21
N PRO A 403 -32.20 1.05 11.11
CA PRO A 403 -33.21 0.35 11.91
C PRO A 403 -33.15 -1.17 11.75
N ASP A 404 -33.33 -1.91 12.85
CA ASP A 404 -33.25 -3.38 12.89
C ASP A 404 -34.22 -4.06 11.92
N ALA A 405 -35.38 -3.45 11.67
CA ALA A 405 -36.36 -3.95 10.72
C ALA A 405 -35.83 -3.99 9.28
N ILE A 406 -34.92 -3.10 8.89
CA ILE A 406 -34.32 -3.06 7.56
C ILE A 406 -33.08 -3.95 7.50
N LYS A 407 -32.29 -3.99 8.58
CA LYS A 407 -31.15 -4.91 8.71
C LYS A 407 -31.57 -6.36 8.52
N LYS A 408 -32.68 -6.77 9.16
CA LYS A 408 -33.24 -8.12 8.99
C LYS A 408 -33.58 -8.46 7.54
N LEU A 409 -34.08 -7.50 6.77
CA LEU A 409 -34.42 -7.71 5.35
C LEU A 409 -33.18 -7.83 4.46
N LEU A 410 -32.07 -7.17 4.83
CA LEU A 410 -30.77 -7.31 4.16
C LEU A 410 -30.13 -8.68 4.47
N ASP A 411 -30.17 -9.13 5.73
CA ASP A 411 -29.66 -10.45 6.14
C ASP A 411 -30.43 -11.60 5.49
N GLU A 412 -31.75 -11.47 5.34
CA GLU A 412 -32.61 -12.45 4.66
C GLU A 412 -32.45 -12.41 3.12
N GLY A 413 -31.62 -11.52 2.56
CA GLY A 413 -31.41 -11.38 1.12
C GLY A 413 -32.60 -10.80 0.34
N LYS A 414 -33.61 -10.26 1.04
CA LYS A 414 -34.81 -9.66 0.42
C LYS A 414 -34.57 -8.25 -0.10
N LEU A 415 -33.48 -7.61 0.35
CA LEU A 415 -33.02 -6.32 -0.14
C LEU A 415 -31.54 -6.41 -0.48
N GLU A 416 -31.16 -5.83 -1.62
CA GLU A 416 -29.77 -5.65 -2.00
C GLU A 416 -29.15 -4.36 -1.44
N MET A 417 -27.82 -4.26 -1.50
CA MET A 417 -27.05 -3.07 -1.09
C MET A 417 -27.48 -1.77 -1.77
N GLY A 418 -27.95 -1.83 -3.02
CA GLY A 418 -28.50 -0.67 -3.71
C GLY A 418 -29.71 -0.09 -2.96
N HIS A 419 -30.62 -0.94 -2.48
CA HIS A 419 -31.82 -0.52 -1.75
C HIS A 419 -31.47 0.13 -0.40
N ALA A 420 -30.51 -0.44 0.33
CA ALA A 420 -30.06 0.10 1.61
C ALA A 420 -29.55 1.54 1.48
N ARG A 421 -28.81 1.85 0.40
CA ARG A 421 -28.29 3.21 0.15
C ARG A 421 -29.39 4.24 -0.04
N CYS A 422 -30.49 3.88 -0.71
CA CYS A 422 -31.63 4.78 -0.90
C CYS A 422 -32.32 5.07 0.45
N LEU A 423 -32.49 4.02 1.25
CA LEU A 423 -33.18 4.08 2.54
C LEU A 423 -32.39 4.85 3.61
N LEU A 424 -31.05 4.85 3.55
CA LEU A 424 -30.19 5.62 4.46
C LEU A 424 -30.40 7.14 4.40
N THR A 425 -31.02 7.65 3.34
CA THR A 425 -31.28 9.09 3.18
C THR A 425 -32.64 9.53 3.72
N LEU A 426 -33.44 8.58 4.25
CA LEU A 426 -34.81 8.80 4.71
C LEU A 426 -34.93 8.71 6.23
N ASP A 427 -35.87 9.47 6.79
CA ASP A 427 -36.28 9.31 8.19
C ASP A 427 -36.85 7.89 8.42
N GLU A 428 -36.59 7.30 9.59
CA GLU A 428 -37.00 5.93 9.94
C GLU A 428 -38.50 5.66 9.72
N SER A 429 -39.35 6.65 10.03
CA SER A 429 -40.80 6.58 9.84
C SER A 429 -41.23 6.37 8.39
N ILE A 430 -40.37 6.71 7.44
CA ILE A 430 -40.60 6.59 5.99
C ILE A 430 -39.80 5.40 5.44
N ALA A 431 -38.55 5.22 5.90
CA ALA A 431 -37.66 4.17 5.44
C ALA A 431 -38.18 2.75 5.74
N VAL A 432 -38.69 2.49 6.95
CA VAL A 432 -39.12 1.14 7.36
C VAL A 432 -40.34 0.64 6.57
N PRO A 433 -41.41 1.45 6.37
CA PRO A 433 -42.54 1.05 5.52
C PRO A 433 -42.14 0.80 4.06
N LEU A 434 -41.31 1.67 3.48
CA LEU A 434 -40.83 1.54 2.10
C LEU A 434 -39.96 0.28 1.91
N ALA A 435 -39.08 -0.02 2.87
CA ALA A 435 -38.27 -1.23 2.86
C ALA A 435 -39.12 -2.50 2.86
N ARG A 436 -40.18 -2.53 3.69
CA ARG A 436 -41.12 -3.67 3.74
C ARG A 436 -41.92 -3.82 2.44
N GLN A 437 -42.36 -2.71 1.85
CA GLN A 437 -43.05 -2.73 0.56
C GLN A 437 -42.13 -3.22 -0.56
N ALA A 438 -40.90 -2.72 -0.63
CA ALA A 438 -39.90 -3.16 -1.60
C ALA A 438 -39.59 -4.65 -1.49
N ALA A 439 -39.41 -5.16 -0.25
CA ALA A 439 -39.16 -6.58 -0.01
C ALA A 439 -40.36 -7.48 -0.34
N THR A 440 -41.60 -6.98 -0.18
CA THR A 440 -42.82 -7.76 -0.47
C THR A 440 -43.14 -7.79 -1.96
N LEU A 441 -42.91 -6.67 -2.65
CA LEU A 441 -43.25 -6.48 -4.06
C LEU A 441 -42.09 -6.78 -5.00
N GLY A 442 -40.89 -7.05 -4.46
CA GLY A 442 -39.69 -7.33 -5.26
C GLY A 442 -39.21 -6.14 -6.08
N TRP A 443 -39.30 -4.93 -5.53
CA TRP A 443 -38.90 -3.72 -6.24
C TRP A 443 -37.41 -3.72 -6.58
N SER A 444 -37.09 -3.16 -7.74
CA SER A 444 -35.73 -2.82 -8.14
C SER A 444 -35.22 -1.56 -7.42
N VAL A 445 -33.90 -1.38 -7.42
CA VAL A 445 -33.24 -0.22 -6.78
C VAL A 445 -33.80 1.10 -7.33
N ARG A 446 -34.08 1.16 -8.64
CA ARG A 446 -34.64 2.36 -9.29
C ARG A 446 -36.07 2.67 -8.83
N GLU A 447 -36.92 1.65 -8.69
CA GLU A 447 -38.29 1.83 -8.22
C GLU A 447 -38.32 2.32 -6.76
N LEU A 448 -37.42 1.79 -5.93
CA LEU A 448 -37.26 2.27 -4.56
C LEU A 448 -36.69 3.69 -4.51
N GLU A 449 -35.74 4.07 -5.37
CA GLU A 449 -35.25 5.45 -5.49
C GLU A 449 -36.36 6.43 -5.87
N GLU A 450 -37.22 6.06 -6.83
CA GLU A 450 -38.36 6.86 -7.22
C GLU A 450 -39.39 6.99 -6.09
N ALA A 451 -39.69 5.88 -5.40
CA ALA A 451 -40.61 5.89 -4.26
C ALA A 451 -40.06 6.72 -3.09
N ALA A 452 -38.76 6.62 -2.80
CA ALA A 452 -38.06 7.44 -1.82
C ALA A 452 -38.12 8.93 -2.18
N ARG A 453 -37.88 9.28 -3.45
CA ARG A 453 -37.97 10.66 -3.93
C ARG A 453 -39.39 11.21 -3.84
N ARG A 454 -40.42 10.41 -4.18
CA ARG A 454 -41.83 10.80 -4.02
C ARG A 454 -42.22 10.98 -2.56
N ALA A 455 -41.71 10.13 -1.65
CA ALA A 455 -41.96 10.22 -0.22
C ALA A 455 -41.27 11.43 0.43
N GLN A 456 -40.10 11.84 -0.05
CA GLN A 456 -39.44 13.10 0.37
C GLN A 456 -40.11 14.36 -0.22
N ALA A 457 -40.70 14.25 -1.42
CA ALA A 457 -41.41 15.35 -2.07
C ALA A 457 -42.85 15.55 -1.56
N ALA A 458 -43.39 14.60 -0.80
CA ALA A 458 -44.68 14.75 -0.14
C ALA A 458 -44.56 15.79 1.00
N PRO A 459 -45.36 16.86 1.02
CA PRO A 459 -45.25 17.90 2.04
C PRO A 459 -45.55 17.30 3.43
N LYS A 460 -44.55 17.37 4.34
CA LYS A 460 -44.71 17.00 5.76
C LYS A 460 -45.93 17.74 6.32
N GLY A 461 -46.89 16.97 6.84
CA GLY A 461 -48.12 17.49 7.43
C GLY A 461 -47.86 18.55 8.51
N LYS A 462 -48.75 19.54 8.55
CA LYS A 462 -48.71 20.73 9.44
C LYS A 462 -48.37 20.39 10.89
N ALA A 463 -47.30 20.98 11.41
CA ALA A 463 -47.13 21.32 12.82
C ALA A 463 -46.91 22.83 12.97
N LYS A 464 -47.56 23.43 13.97
CA LYS A 464 -47.83 24.85 14.15
C LYS A 464 -46.57 25.72 14.36
N GLY A 465 -46.59 26.90 13.73
CA GLY A 465 -46.02 28.16 14.25
C GLY A 465 -44.59 28.52 13.83
N ALA A 466 -44.44 29.38 12.83
CA ALA A 466 -43.22 30.18 12.62
C ALA A 466 -43.60 31.68 12.56
N PRO A 467 -42.81 32.59 13.18
CA PRO A 467 -43.15 34.00 13.26
C PRO A 467 -43.00 34.68 11.89
N SER A 468 -43.86 35.67 11.62
CA SER A 468 -43.88 36.40 10.35
C SER A 468 -42.54 37.08 10.07
N ARG A 469 -41.98 36.84 8.87
CA ARG A 469 -40.83 37.58 8.33
C ARG A 469 -41.15 39.08 8.29
N ASP A 470 -40.15 39.90 8.63
CA ASP A 470 -40.26 41.37 8.64
C ASP A 470 -40.61 41.89 7.22
N PRO A 471 -41.75 42.61 7.04
CA PRO A 471 -42.18 43.13 5.74
C PRO A 471 -41.14 44.00 5.04
N ASN A 472 -40.27 44.68 5.79
CA ASN A 472 -39.26 45.57 5.22
C ASN A 472 -38.13 44.80 4.54
N ILE A 473 -37.78 43.61 5.05
CA ILE A 473 -36.74 42.75 4.45
C ILE A 473 -37.26 42.15 3.14
N ALA A 474 -38.53 41.74 3.10
CA ALA A 474 -39.15 41.19 1.90
C ALA A 474 -39.39 42.24 0.79
N ALA A 475 -39.45 43.53 1.14
CA ALA A 475 -39.46 44.61 0.16
C ALA A 475 -38.05 44.85 -0.42
N LEU A 476 -37.04 44.88 0.44
CA LEU A 476 -35.64 45.04 0.04
C LEU A 476 -35.14 43.89 -0.85
N GLU A 477 -35.51 42.65 -0.54
CA GLU A 477 -35.18 41.48 -1.38
C GLU A 477 -35.76 41.61 -2.80
N ARG A 478 -36.99 42.14 -2.93
CA ARG A 478 -37.63 42.35 -4.23
C ARG A 478 -36.94 43.44 -5.04
N GLU A 479 -36.64 44.59 -4.42
CA GLU A 479 -35.96 45.69 -5.09
C GLU A 479 -34.56 45.29 -5.58
N LEU A 480 -33.79 44.58 -4.74
CA LEU A 480 -32.48 44.09 -5.14
C LEU A 480 -32.57 43.00 -6.20
N ALA A 481 -33.57 42.13 -6.13
CA ALA A 481 -33.80 41.10 -7.14
C ALA A 481 -34.12 41.70 -8.52
N GLU A 482 -34.93 42.77 -8.57
CA GLU A 482 -35.20 43.51 -9.81
C GLU A 482 -33.94 44.19 -10.35
N ARG A 483 -33.15 44.85 -9.49
CA ARG A 483 -31.93 45.55 -9.90
C ARG A 483 -30.86 44.61 -10.46
N PHE A 484 -30.68 43.45 -9.82
CA PHE A 484 -29.71 42.45 -10.25
C PHE A 484 -30.26 41.43 -11.25
N ALA A 485 -31.56 41.49 -11.56
CA ALA A 485 -32.26 40.54 -12.42
C ALA A 485 -32.08 39.07 -11.98
N THR A 486 -31.92 38.84 -10.69
CA THR A 486 -31.64 37.52 -10.12
C THR A 486 -32.16 37.41 -8.69
N ARG A 487 -32.21 36.20 -8.14
CA ARG A 487 -32.75 36.00 -6.79
C ARG A 487 -31.78 36.51 -5.72
N VAL A 488 -32.29 37.33 -4.81
CA VAL A 488 -31.54 37.92 -3.70
C VAL A 488 -32.19 37.55 -2.36
N GLU A 489 -31.38 37.10 -1.41
CA GLU A 489 -31.81 36.76 -0.04
C GLU A 489 -31.08 37.63 0.98
N VAL A 490 -31.84 38.20 1.92
CA VAL A 490 -31.35 39.10 2.97
C VAL A 490 -31.62 38.46 4.34
N ALA A 491 -30.55 38.01 5.00
CA ALA A 491 -30.61 37.49 6.35
C ALA A 491 -30.06 38.54 7.34
N ALA A 492 -30.95 39.30 7.97
CA ALA A 492 -30.57 40.23 9.03
C ALA A 492 -30.44 39.51 10.39
N ALA A 493 -29.31 39.70 11.09
CA ALA A 493 -29.12 39.27 12.47
C ALA A 493 -29.26 40.46 13.45
N ARG A 494 -29.55 40.21 14.73
CA ARG A 494 -29.65 41.28 15.74
C ARG A 494 -28.31 42.02 15.91
N GLY A 495 -28.37 43.35 15.98
CA GLY A 495 -27.21 44.24 16.20
C GLY A 495 -26.59 44.82 14.93
N GLY A 496 -27.37 45.03 13.86
CA GLY A 496 -26.91 45.71 12.63
C GLY A 496 -26.02 44.87 11.72
N ARG A 497 -25.81 43.59 12.03
CA ARG A 497 -25.05 42.64 11.21
C ARG A 497 -26.01 41.80 10.38
N GLY A 498 -25.72 41.60 9.11
CA GLY A 498 -26.56 40.80 8.22
C GLY A 498 -25.75 40.19 7.08
N LYS A 499 -26.36 39.25 6.38
CA LYS A 499 -25.80 38.59 5.19
C LYS A 499 -26.72 38.84 4.01
N LEU A 500 -26.14 39.28 2.91
CA LEU A 500 -26.79 39.35 1.60
C LEU A 500 -26.27 38.20 0.74
N VAL A 501 -27.16 37.44 0.11
CA VAL A 501 -26.81 36.37 -0.82
C VAL A 501 -27.46 36.68 -2.16
N ILE A 502 -26.63 36.83 -3.20
CA ILE A 502 -27.07 37.00 -4.59
C ILE A 502 -26.75 35.72 -5.33
N HIS A 503 -27.77 35.08 -5.91
CA HIS A 503 -27.60 33.87 -6.69
C HIS A 503 -27.25 34.23 -8.15
N TYR A 504 -26.46 33.41 -8.83
CA TYR A 504 -26.20 33.54 -10.26
C TYR A 504 -26.01 32.15 -10.88
N HIS A 505 -26.27 32.03 -12.17
CA HIS A 505 -26.31 30.75 -12.89
C HIS A 505 -25.29 30.69 -14.04
N SER A 506 -24.62 31.81 -14.36
CA SER A 506 -23.50 31.86 -15.33
C SER A 506 -22.44 32.91 -14.95
N ASN A 507 -21.24 32.76 -15.49
CA ASN A 507 -20.16 33.73 -15.26
C ASN A 507 -20.45 35.11 -15.87
N ASP A 508 -21.19 35.15 -16.99
CA ASP A 508 -21.64 36.41 -17.60
C ASP A 508 -22.65 37.16 -16.69
N GLU A 509 -23.53 36.41 -16.01
CA GLU A 509 -24.46 36.97 -15.02
C GLU A 509 -23.71 37.52 -13.81
N LEU A 510 -22.65 36.84 -13.35
CA LEU A 510 -21.78 37.32 -12.28
C LEU A 510 -21.05 38.61 -12.66
N GLU A 511 -20.49 38.72 -13.87
CA GLU A 511 -19.87 39.95 -14.34
C GLU A 511 -20.88 41.11 -14.43
N GLY A 512 -22.09 40.83 -14.92
CA GLY A 512 -23.18 41.81 -14.96
C GLY A 512 -23.63 42.29 -13.56
N ILE A 513 -23.65 41.40 -12.56
CA ILE A 513 -23.94 41.73 -11.17
C ILE A 513 -22.81 42.59 -10.58
N LEU A 514 -21.54 42.20 -10.78
CA LEU A 514 -20.37 42.93 -10.28
C LEU A 514 -20.26 44.33 -10.89
N GLY A 515 -20.61 44.49 -12.17
CA GLY A 515 -20.64 45.78 -12.86
C GLY A 515 -21.72 46.74 -12.33
N LYS A 516 -22.77 46.23 -11.68
CA LYS A 516 -23.83 47.03 -11.03
C LYS A 516 -23.55 47.34 -9.55
N ILE A 517 -22.58 46.63 -8.94
CA ILE A 517 -22.15 46.80 -7.54
C ILE A 517 -20.97 47.78 -7.43
N ARG A 518 -20.05 47.76 -8.41
CA ARG A 518 -19.00 48.77 -8.58
C ARG A 518 -19.62 50.10 -9.00
#